data_AF-R5CJG0-F1
#
_entry.id   AF-R5CJG0-F1
#
_cell.length_a   1.000
_cell.length_b   1.000
_cell.length_c   1.000
_cell.angle_alpha   90.00
_cell.angle_beta   90.00
_cell.angle_gamma   90.00
#
_symmetry.space_group_name_H-M   'P 1'
#
loop_
_entity.id
_entity.type
_entity.pdbx_description
1 polymer ?
#
loop_
_entity_poly.entity_id
_entity_poly.type
_entity_poly.pdbx_seq_one_letter_code
_entity_poly.pdbx_strand_id
1 'polypeptide(L)'
;MKIGIFTFHCAANYGAVLQTYCLQEVLKNMGHEVCVIDYRPKYLIEPYKTFSYDSASFNSFFSKCKGLIRACLVAPIRWKRNSVFARFIHDYINLYQLDLNDASNDFDVFIFGSDQIWNPKITNGFDKIYLGDFPAAKGKKLIAYAASAGSVSNFSNENVNYFLSRLKYFDKVLVREKSLAEFIRRKTFIISEVVFDPVLLAGPTILYKLLDNNEIKNQKQPYLLLFQLIRNDDIAKYAADVAKNKGLKLIEVATMRESIFNENQKQTLSVKQLLFYFVNAAYIITSSFHGTVLSILFNKPFNTISLNNSIDERASFLLDYLNLSDRMLNIYGKVVSSTQIDYTDANNLYNIKKIESYNILNNFLLCL
;
A
#
# COMPACT_ATOMS: atom_id res chain seq x y z
N MET A 1 -0.26 7.06 -25.45
CA MET A 1 -1.13 7.94 -24.64
C MET A 1 -0.30 8.61 -23.57
N LYS A 2 -0.67 9.84 -23.20
CA LYS A 2 -0.21 10.54 -22.01
C LYS A 2 -1.19 10.27 -20.86
N ILE A 3 -0.67 9.67 -19.78
CA ILE A 3 -1.46 9.15 -18.66
C ILE A 3 -1.14 9.93 -17.38
N GLY A 4 -2.19 10.43 -16.71
CA GLY A 4 -2.09 11.02 -15.37
C GLY A 4 -2.60 10.05 -14.30
N ILE A 5 -1.77 9.72 -13.32
CA ILE A 5 -2.14 8.84 -12.20
C ILE A 5 -2.54 9.68 -10.99
N PHE A 6 -3.74 9.43 -10.45
CA PHE A 6 -4.21 9.94 -9.17
C PHE A 6 -4.19 8.85 -8.11
N THR A 7 -3.25 8.97 -7.16
CA THR A 7 -3.14 8.04 -6.03
C THR A 7 -2.50 8.71 -4.81
N PHE A 8 -2.50 8.01 -3.66
CA PHE A 8 -1.80 8.36 -2.44
C PHE A 8 -0.27 8.28 -2.60
N HIS A 9 0.30 9.17 -3.40
CA HIS A 9 1.73 9.18 -3.71
C HIS A 9 2.58 9.92 -2.66
N CYS A 10 1.99 10.84 -1.90
CA CYS A 10 2.72 11.73 -0.98
C CYS A 10 2.70 11.30 0.50
N ALA A 11 2.22 10.09 0.80
CA ALA A 11 2.21 9.54 2.16
C ALA A 11 3.58 8.92 2.51
N ALA A 12 4.10 9.17 3.72
CA ALA A 12 5.31 8.50 4.23
C ALA A 12 5.00 7.06 4.67
N ASN A 13 4.55 6.25 3.71
CA ASN A 13 4.07 4.88 3.86
C ASN A 13 4.63 4.03 2.71
N TYR A 14 5.31 2.92 3.04
CA TYR A 14 5.95 2.09 2.03
C TYR A 14 4.97 1.49 1.03
N GLY A 15 3.78 1.06 1.49
CA GLY A 15 2.78 0.50 0.59
C GLY A 15 2.29 1.53 -0.43
N ALA A 16 1.95 2.72 0.06
CA ALA A 16 1.44 3.81 -0.78
C ALA A 16 2.46 4.25 -1.84
N VAL A 17 3.74 4.37 -1.46
CA VAL A 17 4.81 4.77 -2.39
C VAL A 17 5.20 3.63 -3.34
N LEU A 18 5.25 2.38 -2.86
CA LEU A 18 5.56 1.22 -3.72
C LEU A 18 4.49 1.00 -4.78
N GLN A 19 3.20 1.05 -4.43
CA GLN A 19 2.14 0.85 -5.43
C GLN A 19 2.15 1.97 -6.49
N THR A 20 2.48 3.21 -6.09
CA THR A 20 2.61 4.35 -7.03
C THR A 20 3.74 4.10 -8.03
N TYR A 21 4.94 3.78 -7.52
CA TYR A 21 6.10 3.47 -8.36
C TYR A 21 5.81 2.29 -9.29
N CYS A 22 5.25 1.20 -8.77
CA CYS A 22 4.97 0.00 -9.54
C CYS A 22 3.94 0.25 -10.65
N LEU A 23 2.86 1.00 -10.39
CA LEU A 23 1.87 1.32 -11.42
C LEU A 23 2.48 2.18 -12.53
N GLN A 24 3.25 3.22 -12.14
CA GLN A 24 3.98 4.06 -13.07
C GLN A 24 4.89 3.23 -14.00
N GLU A 25 5.71 2.35 -13.43
CA GLU A 25 6.67 1.56 -14.21
C GLU A 25 5.98 0.51 -15.08
N VAL A 26 4.85 -0.07 -14.66
CA VAL A 26 4.08 -0.98 -15.51
C VAL A 26 3.52 -0.23 -16.73
N LEU A 27 2.92 0.94 -16.52
CA LEU A 27 2.35 1.75 -17.61
C LEU A 27 3.43 2.28 -18.57
N LYS A 28 4.60 2.66 -18.06
CA LYS A 28 5.76 3.00 -18.91
C LYS A 28 6.21 1.80 -19.75
N ASN A 29 6.28 0.60 -19.16
CA ASN A 29 6.62 -0.62 -19.89
C ASN A 29 5.54 -1.03 -20.92
N MET A 30 4.30 -0.57 -20.77
CA MET A 30 3.25 -0.68 -21.81
C MET A 30 3.44 0.34 -22.96
N GLY A 31 4.46 1.19 -22.91
CA GLY A 31 4.77 2.15 -23.97
C GLY A 31 4.05 3.50 -23.86
N HIS A 32 3.58 3.86 -22.67
CA HIS A 32 2.89 5.12 -22.43
C HIS A 32 3.80 6.19 -21.81
N GLU A 33 3.45 7.46 -22.05
CA GLU A 33 4.00 8.58 -21.28
C GLU A 33 3.19 8.70 -19.99
N VAL A 34 3.87 8.66 -18.84
CA VAL A 34 3.19 8.50 -17.54
C VAL A 34 3.68 9.53 -16.54
N CYS A 35 2.73 10.25 -15.96
CA CYS A 35 2.93 11.20 -14.88
C CYS A 35 2.06 10.82 -13.68
N VAL A 36 2.55 11.05 -12.48
CA VAL A 36 1.74 11.01 -11.24
C VAL A 36 1.33 12.44 -10.92
N ILE A 37 0.02 12.69 -10.83
CA ILE A 37 -0.50 14.03 -10.58
C ILE A 37 -0.25 14.39 -9.11
N ASP A 38 0.40 15.54 -8.87
CA ASP A 38 0.82 15.98 -7.54
C ASP A 38 -0.34 16.56 -6.70
N TYR A 39 -1.42 15.78 -6.56
CA TYR A 39 -2.57 16.12 -5.74
C TYR A 39 -2.33 15.76 -4.26
N ARG A 40 -2.14 16.78 -3.40
CA ARG A 40 -1.83 16.61 -1.97
C ARG A 40 -2.91 17.19 -1.05
N PRO A 41 -4.04 16.48 -0.87
CA PRO A 41 -5.08 16.94 0.05
C PRO A 41 -4.60 16.91 1.50
N LYS A 42 -5.15 17.81 2.35
CA LYS A 42 -4.72 17.96 3.75
C LYS A 42 -4.77 16.64 4.52
N TYR A 43 -5.85 15.86 4.40
CA TYR A 43 -6.00 14.58 5.11
C TYR A 43 -4.88 13.58 4.81
N LEU A 44 -4.20 13.70 3.67
CA LEU A 44 -3.11 12.81 3.28
C LEU A 44 -1.76 13.29 3.82
N ILE A 45 -1.56 14.62 3.94
CA ILE A 45 -0.30 15.21 4.42
C ILE A 45 -0.27 15.31 5.96
N GLU A 46 -1.39 15.69 6.59
CA GLU A 46 -1.44 16.01 8.01
C GLU A 46 -0.97 14.88 8.94
N PRO A 47 -1.32 13.60 8.70
CA PRO A 47 -0.85 12.48 9.53
C PRO A 47 0.68 12.32 9.55
N TYR A 48 1.38 12.88 8.57
CA TYR A 48 2.83 12.77 8.42
C TYR A 48 3.58 14.06 8.77
N LYS A 49 2.94 15.03 9.42
CA LYS A 49 3.64 16.23 9.92
C LYS A 49 4.80 15.85 10.84
N THR A 50 5.95 16.47 10.61
CA THR A 50 7.16 16.28 11.42
C THR A 50 6.90 16.57 12.90
N PHE A 51 6.26 17.71 13.16
CA PHE A 51 5.81 18.09 14.50
C PHE A 51 4.28 18.14 14.50
N SER A 52 3.68 17.38 15.41
CA SER A 52 2.23 17.33 15.58
C SER A 52 1.91 17.27 17.07
N TYR A 53 1.28 18.32 17.57
CA TYR A 53 0.81 18.45 18.93
C TYR A 53 -0.48 19.26 18.92
N ASP A 54 -1.53 18.70 19.50
CA ASP A 54 -2.76 19.41 19.77
C ASP A 54 -3.05 19.36 21.27
N SER A 55 -3.04 20.54 21.90
CA SER A 55 -3.27 20.65 23.34
C SER A 55 -4.73 20.38 23.73
N ALA A 56 -5.67 20.55 22.80
CA ALA A 56 -7.10 20.30 23.04
C ALA A 56 -7.41 18.80 23.16
N SER A 57 -6.56 17.95 22.58
CA SER A 57 -6.65 16.48 22.68
C SER A 57 -6.30 15.91 24.07
N PHE A 58 -6.01 16.74 25.07
CA PHE A 58 -5.56 16.30 26.40
C PHE A 58 -6.39 16.93 27.55
N ASN A 59 -6.91 16.07 28.43
CA ASN A 59 -7.81 16.46 29.52
C ASN A 59 -7.11 17.05 30.76
N SER A 60 -5.77 16.99 30.86
CA SER A 60 -5.03 17.50 32.03
C SER A 60 -3.73 18.20 31.62
N PHE A 61 -3.27 19.14 32.46
CA PHE A 61 -2.01 19.87 32.23
C PHE A 61 -0.80 18.91 32.12
N PHE A 62 -0.73 17.91 32.99
CA PHE A 62 0.35 16.92 32.95
C PHE A 62 0.35 16.11 31.64
N SER A 63 -0.83 15.71 31.15
CA SER A 63 -0.96 15.03 29.86
C SER A 63 -0.59 15.93 28.69
N LYS A 64 -0.92 17.23 28.76
CA LYS A 64 -0.49 18.24 27.77
C LYS A 64 1.03 18.35 27.71
N CYS A 65 1.70 18.47 28.85
CA CYS A 65 3.17 18.53 28.90
C CYS A 65 3.82 17.24 28.39
N LYS A 66 3.32 16.07 28.82
CA LYS A 66 3.80 14.76 28.32
C LYS A 66 3.63 14.64 26.80
N GLY A 67 2.49 15.07 26.27
CA GLY A 67 2.22 15.08 24.83
C GLY A 67 3.20 15.97 24.07
N LEU A 68 3.48 17.17 24.58
CA LEU A 68 4.42 18.11 23.98
C LEU A 68 5.86 17.57 24.00
N ILE A 69 6.33 17.06 25.14
CA ILE A 69 7.65 16.44 25.28
C ILE A 69 7.78 15.28 24.28
N ARG A 70 6.77 14.40 24.20
CA ARG A 70 6.76 13.31 23.23
C ARG A 70 6.84 13.84 21.80
N ALA A 71 6.07 14.87 21.44
CA ALA A 71 6.09 15.45 20.11
C ALA A 71 7.49 15.98 19.73
N CYS A 72 8.19 16.64 20.66
CA CYS A 72 9.57 17.07 20.47
C CYS A 72 10.53 15.88 20.28
N LEU A 73 10.41 14.84 21.10
CA LEU A 73 11.31 13.67 21.06
C LEU A 73 11.15 12.83 19.78
N VAL A 74 9.94 12.72 19.25
CA VAL A 74 9.71 11.94 18.01
C VAL A 74 9.92 12.76 16.73
N ALA A 75 9.95 14.10 16.81
CA ALA A 75 10.08 14.97 15.64
C ALA A 75 11.34 14.67 14.80
N PRO A 76 12.54 14.43 15.36
CA PRO A 76 13.71 14.04 14.57
C PRO A 76 13.54 12.72 13.81
N ILE A 77 12.87 11.73 14.42
CA ILE A 77 12.57 10.43 13.78
C ILE A 77 11.63 10.65 12.59
N ARG A 78 10.56 11.44 12.80
CA ARG A 78 9.59 11.79 11.75
C ARG A 78 10.22 12.58 10.63
N TRP A 79 11.04 13.57 10.96
CA TRP A 79 11.78 14.36 9.97
C TRP A 79 12.66 13.45 9.11
N LYS A 80 13.47 12.60 9.73
CA LYS A 80 14.34 11.65 9.00
C LYS A 80 13.53 10.72 8.11
N ARG A 81 12.43 10.14 8.63
CA ARG A 81 11.51 9.30 7.84
C ARG A 81 10.97 10.07 6.63
N ASN A 82 10.40 11.24 6.85
CA ASN A 82 9.82 12.07 5.80
C ASN A 82 10.84 12.46 4.74
N SER A 83 12.06 12.85 5.14
CA SER A 83 13.14 13.18 4.22
C SER A 83 13.55 12.00 3.34
N VAL A 84 13.55 10.78 3.89
CA VAL A 84 13.85 9.56 3.14
C VAL A 84 12.76 9.23 2.11
N PHE A 85 11.48 9.37 2.48
CA PHE A 85 10.37 9.20 1.55
C PHE A 85 10.33 10.29 0.48
N ALA A 86 10.53 11.56 0.86
CA ALA A 86 10.57 12.68 -0.06
C ALA A 86 11.66 12.51 -1.12
N ARG A 87 12.85 12.03 -0.71
CA ARG A 87 13.94 11.68 -1.65
C ARG A 87 13.52 10.58 -2.61
N PHE A 88 12.91 9.50 -2.12
CA PHE A 88 12.44 8.44 -3.01
C PHE A 88 11.40 8.94 -4.02
N ILE A 89 10.43 9.74 -3.57
CA ILE A 89 9.40 10.32 -4.44
C ILE A 89 10.06 11.19 -5.51
N HIS A 90 10.98 12.07 -5.12
CA HIS A 90 11.71 12.93 -6.05
C HIS A 90 12.51 12.13 -7.09
N ASP A 91 13.21 11.08 -6.66
CA ASP A 91 14.14 10.34 -7.52
C ASP A 91 13.43 9.31 -8.43
N TYR A 92 12.25 8.79 -8.04
CA TYR A 92 11.61 7.64 -8.70
C TYR A 92 10.18 7.88 -9.18
N ILE A 93 9.51 8.95 -8.75
CA ILE A 93 8.12 9.25 -9.15
C ILE A 93 8.12 10.48 -10.06
N ASN A 94 7.59 10.32 -11.27
CA ASN A 94 7.46 11.40 -12.24
C ASN A 94 6.26 12.29 -11.88
N LEU A 95 6.45 13.20 -10.91
CA LEU A 95 5.40 14.10 -10.46
C LEU A 95 5.09 15.19 -11.49
N TYR A 96 3.80 15.50 -11.64
CA TYR A 96 3.31 16.56 -12.52
C TYR A 96 2.28 17.43 -11.82
N GLN A 97 2.47 18.76 -11.91
CA GLN A 97 1.52 19.75 -11.40
C GLN A 97 0.46 20.02 -12.46
N LEU A 98 -0.73 19.45 -12.29
CA LEU A 98 -1.88 19.69 -13.16
C LEU A 98 -2.75 20.81 -12.56
N ASP A 99 -3.12 21.80 -13.38
CA ASP A 99 -4.25 22.67 -13.04
C ASP A 99 -5.55 21.88 -13.19
N LEU A 100 -6.17 21.53 -12.07
CA LEU A 100 -7.40 20.74 -12.03
C LEU A 100 -8.60 21.46 -12.67
N ASN A 101 -8.50 22.77 -12.91
CA ASN A 101 -9.55 23.56 -13.57
C ASN A 101 -9.38 23.65 -15.09
N ASP A 102 -8.23 23.25 -15.63
CA ASP A 102 -7.93 23.38 -17.04
C ASP A 102 -8.33 22.11 -17.83
N ALA A 103 -9.45 22.20 -18.54
CA ALA A 103 -9.92 21.14 -19.44
C ALA A 103 -9.09 20.99 -20.73
N SER A 104 -8.24 21.97 -21.06
CA SER A 104 -7.41 21.98 -22.28
C SER A 104 -6.07 21.25 -22.13
N ASN A 105 -5.84 20.58 -21.00
CA ASN A 105 -4.66 19.75 -20.79
C ASN A 105 -4.51 18.64 -21.85
N ASP A 106 -3.28 18.16 -22.02
CA ASP A 106 -2.88 17.20 -23.06
C ASP A 106 -2.88 15.73 -22.59
N PHE A 107 -3.46 15.43 -21.43
CA PHE A 107 -3.64 14.03 -21.00
C PHE A 107 -4.74 13.36 -21.83
N ASP A 108 -4.52 12.11 -22.19
CA ASP A 108 -5.53 11.29 -22.87
C ASP A 108 -6.38 10.51 -21.85
N VAL A 109 -5.73 10.06 -20.76
CA VAL A 109 -6.32 9.18 -19.74
C VAL A 109 -5.93 9.63 -18.35
N PHE A 110 -6.90 9.58 -17.42
CA PHE A 110 -6.63 9.60 -15.99
C PHE A 110 -6.90 8.23 -15.36
N ILE A 111 -5.89 7.72 -14.64
CA ILE A 111 -5.99 6.47 -13.88
C ILE A 111 -6.07 6.81 -12.39
N PHE A 112 -7.10 6.32 -11.73
CA PHE A 112 -7.36 6.52 -10.30
C PHE A 112 -7.02 5.26 -9.52
N GLY A 113 -6.12 5.38 -8.55
CA GLY A 113 -5.58 4.28 -7.77
C GLY A 113 -4.11 3.98 -8.12
N SER A 114 -3.52 2.94 -7.55
CA SER A 114 -4.13 2.03 -6.58
C SER A 114 -4.15 2.64 -5.17
N ASP A 115 -4.69 1.91 -4.19
CA ASP A 115 -4.78 2.23 -2.77
C ASP A 115 -6.14 2.78 -2.29
N GLN A 116 -6.23 3.16 -1.01
CA GLN A 116 -7.46 3.47 -0.28
C GLN A 116 -8.08 4.84 -0.66
N ILE A 117 -8.00 5.23 -1.93
CA ILE A 117 -8.48 6.52 -2.47
C ILE A 117 -9.99 6.70 -2.34
N TRP A 118 -10.75 5.61 -2.15
CA TRP A 118 -12.20 5.64 -1.92
C TRP A 118 -12.55 5.25 -0.48
N ASN A 119 -11.60 5.29 0.45
CA ASN A 119 -11.88 5.10 1.87
C ASN A 119 -12.28 6.45 2.51
N PRO A 120 -13.57 6.71 2.77
CA PRO A 120 -14.04 7.98 3.31
C PRO A 120 -13.53 8.27 4.73
N LYS A 121 -13.13 7.23 5.49
CA LYS A 121 -12.48 7.42 6.81
C LYS A 121 -11.08 8.00 6.72
N ILE A 122 -10.41 7.86 5.57
CA ILE A 122 -9.10 8.47 5.30
C ILE A 122 -9.25 9.79 4.56
N THR A 123 -10.18 9.84 3.61
CA THR A 123 -10.38 10.97 2.69
C THR A 123 -11.32 12.06 3.21
N ASN A 124 -11.84 11.90 4.43
CA ASN A 124 -12.84 12.77 5.05
C ASN A 124 -14.12 12.90 4.20
N GLY A 125 -14.69 11.75 3.84
CA GLY A 125 -15.78 11.60 2.89
C GLY A 125 -15.29 11.25 1.48
N PHE A 126 -16.18 11.18 0.50
CA PHE A 126 -15.80 10.86 -0.88
C PHE A 126 -15.13 12.05 -1.58
N ASP A 127 -13.81 12.01 -1.71
CA ASP A 127 -13.03 13.04 -2.40
C ASP A 127 -13.41 13.13 -3.89
N LYS A 128 -13.74 14.34 -4.34
CA LYS A 128 -14.18 14.62 -5.72
C LYS A 128 -13.10 14.33 -6.75
N ILE A 129 -11.85 14.64 -6.44
CA ILE A 129 -10.72 14.47 -7.36
C ILE A 129 -10.48 12.97 -7.57
N TYR A 130 -10.46 12.17 -6.50
CA TYR A 130 -10.32 10.72 -6.61
C TYR A 130 -11.54 10.01 -7.23
N LEU A 131 -12.62 10.73 -7.53
CA LEU A 131 -13.80 10.27 -8.27
C LEU A 131 -13.92 10.91 -9.67
N GLY A 132 -12.85 11.53 -10.17
CA GLY A 132 -12.83 12.14 -11.51
C GLY A 132 -13.82 13.30 -11.66
N ASP A 133 -14.24 13.93 -10.57
CA ASP A 133 -15.21 15.04 -10.57
C ASP A 133 -14.49 16.39 -10.50
N PHE A 134 -13.78 16.74 -11.58
CA PHE A 134 -13.08 18.01 -11.73
C PHE A 134 -12.97 18.45 -13.21
N PRO A 135 -12.86 19.76 -13.50
CA PRO A 135 -12.89 20.26 -14.88
C PRO A 135 -11.83 19.65 -15.81
N ALA A 136 -10.60 19.46 -15.33
CA ALA A 136 -9.52 18.90 -16.15
C ALA A 136 -9.76 17.46 -16.63
N ALA A 137 -10.63 16.70 -15.95
CA ALA A 137 -11.04 15.35 -16.36
C ALA A 137 -12.07 15.33 -17.51
N LYS A 138 -12.67 16.48 -17.85
CA LYS A 138 -13.74 16.55 -18.84
C LYS A 138 -13.26 16.09 -20.21
N GLY A 139 -13.96 15.12 -20.80
CA GLY A 139 -13.65 14.57 -22.12
C GLY A 139 -12.43 13.65 -22.15
N LYS A 140 -11.86 13.31 -20.99
CA LYS A 140 -10.74 12.37 -20.86
C LYS A 140 -11.27 10.98 -20.49
N LYS A 141 -10.52 9.95 -20.85
CA LYS A 141 -10.81 8.57 -20.43
C LYS A 141 -10.52 8.43 -18.93
N LEU A 142 -11.44 7.85 -18.17
CA LEU A 142 -11.30 7.65 -16.73
C LEU A 142 -11.28 6.16 -16.39
N ILE A 143 -10.19 5.70 -15.79
CA ILE A 143 -10.02 4.29 -15.40
C ILE A 143 -9.71 4.24 -13.91
N ALA A 144 -10.45 3.45 -13.14
CA ALA A 144 -10.04 3.08 -11.79
C ALA A 144 -9.21 1.81 -11.89
N TYR A 145 -7.97 1.82 -11.39
CA TYR A 145 -7.10 0.63 -11.36
C TYR A 145 -6.74 0.26 -9.93
N ALA A 146 -7.13 -0.96 -9.53
CA ALA A 146 -6.96 -1.48 -8.17
C ALA A 146 -7.34 -0.44 -7.09
N ALA A 147 -8.38 0.35 -7.36
CA ALA A 147 -8.91 1.32 -6.40
C ALA A 147 -9.53 0.58 -5.22
N SER A 148 -9.45 1.18 -4.04
CA SER A 148 -9.81 0.50 -2.80
C SER A 148 -10.61 1.41 -1.88
N ALA A 149 -11.63 0.83 -1.26
CA ALA A 149 -12.37 1.46 -0.17
C ALA A 149 -11.80 1.08 1.21
N GLY A 150 -10.83 0.16 1.25
CA GLY A 150 -10.34 -0.51 2.45
C GLY A 150 -11.34 -1.50 3.03
N SER A 151 -12.63 -1.14 3.07
CA SER A 151 -13.76 -1.99 3.39
C SER A 151 -15.05 -1.27 3.03
N VAL A 152 -16.06 -1.99 2.53
CA VAL A 152 -17.42 -1.44 2.32
C VAL A 152 -18.08 -0.97 3.62
N SER A 153 -17.62 -1.46 4.78
CA SER A 153 -18.07 -0.98 6.10
C SER A 153 -17.70 0.47 6.38
N ASN A 154 -16.74 1.03 5.63
CA ASN A 154 -16.37 2.44 5.75
C ASN A 154 -17.41 3.38 5.13
N PHE A 155 -18.38 2.89 4.36
CA PHE A 155 -19.39 3.73 3.68
C PHE A 155 -20.56 4.13 4.57
N SER A 156 -20.59 3.69 5.84
CA SER A 156 -21.65 4.07 6.78
C SER A 156 -21.66 5.57 7.02
N ASN A 157 -22.84 6.20 6.95
CA ASN A 157 -23.06 7.65 7.07
C ASN A 157 -22.46 8.51 5.95
N GLU A 158 -22.02 7.91 4.85
CA GLU A 158 -21.42 8.60 3.71
C GLU A 158 -22.40 8.74 2.54
N ASN A 159 -22.15 9.69 1.64
CA ASN A 159 -22.97 9.88 0.44
C ASN A 159 -22.64 8.85 -0.65
N VAL A 160 -23.06 7.60 -0.42
CA VAL A 160 -22.87 6.47 -1.35
C VAL A 160 -23.51 6.73 -2.72
N ASN A 161 -24.64 7.44 -2.76
CA ASN A 161 -25.30 7.76 -4.03
C ASN A 161 -24.42 8.64 -4.93
N TYR A 162 -23.71 9.60 -4.34
CA TYR A 162 -22.72 10.40 -5.04
C TYR A 162 -21.54 9.54 -5.54
N PHE A 163 -20.98 8.67 -4.69
CA PHE A 163 -19.93 7.74 -5.09
C PHE A 163 -20.35 6.90 -6.32
N LEU A 164 -21.51 6.24 -6.25
CA LEU A 164 -22.01 5.38 -7.33
C LEU A 164 -22.39 6.16 -8.60
N SER A 165 -22.88 7.40 -8.47
CA SER A 165 -23.22 8.21 -9.64
C SER A 165 -21.96 8.63 -10.40
N ARG A 166 -20.85 8.89 -9.70
CA ARG A 166 -19.56 9.22 -10.31
C ARG A 166 -18.93 8.04 -11.04
N LEU A 167 -19.09 6.81 -10.54
CA LEU A 167 -18.53 5.62 -11.20
C LEU A 167 -19.06 5.41 -12.64
N LYS A 168 -20.23 5.96 -12.99
CA LYS A 168 -20.80 5.87 -14.35
C LYS A 168 -19.97 6.60 -15.41
N TYR A 169 -19.12 7.55 -14.99
CA TYR A 169 -18.22 8.28 -15.89
C TYR A 169 -16.88 7.57 -16.10
N PHE A 170 -16.65 6.46 -15.40
CA PHE A 170 -15.45 5.65 -15.59
C PHE A 170 -15.67 4.66 -16.73
N ASP A 171 -14.78 4.67 -17.71
CA ASP A 171 -14.73 3.70 -18.80
C ASP A 171 -14.47 2.28 -18.28
N LYS A 172 -13.70 2.19 -17.18
CA LYS A 172 -13.45 0.92 -16.50
C LYS A 172 -13.25 1.12 -15.00
N VAL A 173 -13.88 0.22 -14.23
CA VAL A 173 -13.75 0.18 -12.77
C VAL A 173 -13.10 -1.14 -12.36
N LEU A 174 -11.84 -1.06 -11.94
CA LEU A 174 -11.06 -2.19 -11.42
C LEU A 174 -10.69 -1.90 -9.97
N VAL A 175 -11.00 -2.85 -9.09
CA VAL A 175 -10.87 -2.67 -7.64
C VAL A 175 -9.97 -3.74 -7.03
N ARG A 176 -9.49 -3.47 -5.80
CA ARG A 176 -8.56 -4.35 -5.10
C ARG A 176 -9.25 -5.37 -4.20
N GLU A 177 -10.45 -5.05 -3.71
CA GLU A 177 -11.21 -5.93 -2.80
C GLU A 177 -12.45 -6.53 -3.47
N LYS A 178 -12.70 -7.82 -3.21
CA LYS A 178 -13.89 -8.53 -3.68
C LYS A 178 -15.18 -7.93 -3.13
N SER A 179 -15.21 -7.55 -1.85
CA SER A 179 -16.42 -6.94 -1.26
C SER A 179 -16.83 -5.64 -1.97
N LEU A 180 -15.86 -4.82 -2.39
CA LEU A 180 -16.13 -3.58 -3.11
C LEU A 180 -16.69 -3.86 -4.53
N ALA A 181 -16.10 -4.81 -5.25
CA ALA A 181 -16.60 -5.23 -6.56
C ALA A 181 -18.06 -5.70 -6.48
N GLU A 182 -18.35 -6.56 -5.51
CA GLU A 182 -19.71 -7.08 -5.27
C GLU A 182 -20.68 -5.98 -4.85
N PHE A 183 -20.24 -5.03 -4.04
CA PHE A 183 -21.04 -3.88 -3.62
C PHE A 183 -21.44 -3.01 -4.81
N ILE A 184 -20.49 -2.66 -5.69
CA ILE A 184 -20.74 -1.85 -6.89
C ILE A 184 -21.70 -2.59 -7.82
N ARG A 185 -21.46 -3.88 -8.09
CA ARG A 185 -22.31 -4.73 -8.95
C ARG A 185 -23.74 -4.87 -8.43
N ARG A 186 -23.93 -4.92 -7.11
CA ARG A 186 -25.27 -5.03 -6.51
C ARG A 186 -26.08 -3.73 -6.57
N LYS A 187 -25.40 -2.58 -6.63
CA LYS A 187 -26.03 -1.26 -6.56
C LYS A 187 -26.11 -0.55 -7.91
N THR A 188 -25.40 -1.05 -8.92
CA THR A 188 -25.29 -0.46 -10.25
C THR A 188 -25.18 -1.55 -11.32
N PHE A 189 -25.30 -1.17 -12.59
CA PHE A 189 -25.01 -2.08 -13.71
C PHE A 189 -23.52 -2.12 -14.11
N ILE A 190 -22.65 -1.46 -13.33
CA ILE A 190 -21.22 -1.38 -13.62
C ILE A 190 -20.57 -2.72 -13.30
N ILE A 191 -19.87 -3.29 -14.29
CA ILE A 191 -19.05 -4.48 -14.10
C ILE A 191 -17.73 -4.05 -13.47
N SER A 192 -17.59 -4.29 -12.17
CA SER A 192 -16.36 -4.08 -11.42
C SER A 192 -15.60 -5.40 -11.27
N GLU A 193 -14.34 -5.44 -11.67
CA GLU A 193 -13.49 -6.63 -11.59
C GLU A 193 -12.40 -6.46 -10.53
N VAL A 194 -12.01 -7.58 -9.92
CA VAL A 194 -10.92 -7.61 -8.93
C VAL A 194 -9.61 -7.91 -9.66
N VAL A 195 -8.67 -6.97 -9.57
CA VAL A 195 -7.35 -7.06 -10.20
C VAL A 195 -6.24 -7.03 -9.16
N PHE A 196 -5.04 -7.44 -9.57
CA PHE A 196 -3.86 -7.33 -8.72
C PHE A 196 -3.49 -5.88 -8.40
N ASP A 197 -3.12 -5.68 -7.13
CA ASP A 197 -2.43 -4.48 -6.66
C ASP A 197 -1.20 -4.20 -7.56
N PRO A 198 -0.83 -2.93 -7.84
CA PRO A 198 0.28 -2.61 -8.72
C PRO A 198 1.59 -3.27 -8.33
N VAL A 199 1.85 -3.52 -7.04
CA VAL A 199 3.08 -4.20 -6.61
C VAL A 199 3.10 -5.65 -7.11
N LEU A 200 1.96 -6.36 -7.05
CA LEU A 200 1.80 -7.69 -7.64
C LEU A 200 1.85 -7.64 -9.17
N LEU A 201 1.20 -6.65 -9.79
CA LEU A 201 1.18 -6.47 -11.25
C LEU A 201 2.58 -6.20 -11.82
N ALA A 202 3.38 -5.39 -11.13
CA ALA A 202 4.76 -5.12 -11.49
C ALA A 202 5.64 -6.38 -11.31
N GLY A 203 5.46 -7.07 -10.19
CA GLY A 203 6.21 -8.27 -9.84
C GLY A 203 7.67 -8.00 -9.47
N PRO A 204 8.45 -9.07 -9.22
CA PRO A 204 9.77 -8.95 -8.61
C PRO A 204 10.77 -8.22 -9.51
N THR A 205 10.69 -8.37 -10.84
CA THR A 205 11.64 -7.77 -11.78
C THR A 205 11.72 -6.24 -11.66
N ILE A 206 10.58 -5.55 -11.53
CA ILE A 206 10.56 -4.08 -11.36
C ILE A 206 11.10 -3.68 -9.99
N LEU A 207 10.79 -4.46 -8.93
CA LEU A 207 11.27 -4.19 -7.58
C LEU A 207 12.79 -4.41 -7.45
N TYR A 208 13.34 -5.42 -8.12
CA TYR A 208 14.78 -5.68 -8.12
C TYR A 208 15.59 -4.54 -8.76
N LYS A 209 15.02 -3.75 -9.68
CA LYS A 209 15.68 -2.55 -10.23
C LYS A 209 15.97 -1.48 -9.18
N LEU A 210 15.25 -1.49 -8.05
CA LEU A 210 15.50 -0.57 -6.94
C LEU A 210 16.64 -1.01 -6.02
N LEU A 211 17.08 -2.26 -6.13
CA LEU A 211 18.12 -2.84 -5.29
C LEU A 211 19.49 -2.72 -5.97
N ASP A 212 20.51 -2.38 -5.19
CA ASP A 212 21.89 -2.45 -5.63
C ASP A 212 22.40 -3.88 -5.46
N ASN A 213 22.89 -4.48 -6.56
CA ASN A 213 23.42 -5.85 -6.57
C ASN A 213 24.61 -6.05 -5.62
N ASN A 214 25.34 -4.98 -5.32
CA ASN A 214 26.51 -5.05 -4.43
C ASN A 214 26.14 -5.17 -2.95
N GLU A 215 24.92 -4.77 -2.56
CA GLU A 215 24.47 -4.84 -1.16
C GLU A 215 23.99 -6.23 -0.77
N ILE A 216 23.39 -6.99 -1.70
CA ILE A 216 22.70 -8.29 -1.46
C ILE A 216 23.63 -9.36 -0.88
N LYS A 217 24.95 -9.29 -1.11
CA LYS A 217 25.90 -10.36 -0.73
C LYS A 217 26.54 -10.22 0.65
N ASN A 218 26.26 -9.16 1.42
CA ASN A 218 27.04 -8.81 2.61
C ASN A 218 26.41 -9.19 3.98
N GLN A 219 25.31 -9.96 4.02
CA GLN A 219 24.68 -10.33 5.30
C GLN A 219 25.25 -11.61 5.91
N LYS A 220 25.91 -11.44 7.06
CA LYS A 220 26.63 -12.52 7.77
C LYS A 220 25.75 -13.42 8.65
N GLN A 221 24.57 -12.94 9.09
CA GLN A 221 23.71 -13.68 10.02
C GLN A 221 22.26 -13.72 9.51
N PRO A 222 21.63 -14.92 9.44
CA PRO A 222 20.23 -15.04 9.06
C PRO A 222 19.30 -14.41 10.10
N TYR A 223 18.19 -13.82 9.64
CA TYR A 223 17.26 -13.09 10.50
C TYR A 223 15.80 -13.33 10.11
N LEU A 224 14.93 -13.14 11.11
CA LEU A 224 13.50 -12.99 10.96
C LEU A 224 13.17 -11.51 10.83
N LEU A 225 12.49 -11.13 9.76
CA LEU A 225 11.95 -9.79 9.58
C LEU A 225 10.53 -9.72 10.14
N LEU A 226 10.32 -8.87 11.13
CA LEU A 226 8.99 -8.47 11.58
C LEU A 226 8.63 -7.14 10.92
N PHE A 227 7.64 -7.14 10.02
CA PHE A 227 7.14 -5.93 9.37
C PHE A 227 5.71 -5.60 9.78
N GLN A 228 5.53 -4.46 10.45
CA GLN A 228 4.22 -4.01 10.93
C GLN A 228 3.90 -2.61 10.41
N LEU A 229 2.67 -2.36 9.99
CA LEU A 229 2.24 -1.00 9.68
C LEU A 229 2.11 -0.18 10.97
N ILE A 230 1.28 -0.69 11.88
CA ILE A 230 1.10 -0.19 13.25
C ILE A 230 1.65 -1.27 14.17
N ARG A 231 2.60 -0.91 15.03
CA ARG A 231 3.21 -1.86 15.96
C ARG A 231 2.18 -2.38 16.95
N ASN A 232 2.13 -3.70 17.08
CA ASN A 232 1.45 -4.43 18.15
C ASN A 232 2.51 -5.19 18.98
N ASP A 233 2.47 -5.01 20.30
CA ASP A 233 3.40 -5.63 21.25
C ASP A 233 3.27 -7.15 21.33
N ASP A 234 2.07 -7.70 21.22
CA ASP A 234 1.83 -9.14 21.26
C ASP A 234 2.40 -9.82 20.01
N ILE A 235 2.23 -9.18 18.83
CA ILE A 235 2.86 -9.64 17.59
C ILE A 235 4.38 -9.57 17.70
N ALA A 236 4.93 -8.50 18.30
CA ALA A 236 6.37 -8.36 18.50
C ALA A 236 6.94 -9.44 19.43
N LYS A 237 6.25 -9.75 20.53
CA LYS A 237 6.62 -10.86 21.44
C LYS A 237 6.57 -12.20 20.72
N TYR A 238 5.48 -12.49 20.02
CA TYR A 238 5.35 -13.72 19.24
C TYR A 238 6.49 -13.88 18.23
N ALA A 239 6.81 -12.82 17.49
CA ALA A 239 7.92 -12.85 16.53
C ALA A 239 9.28 -13.06 17.20
N ALA A 240 9.51 -12.50 18.39
CA ALA A 240 10.72 -12.73 19.17
C ALA A 240 10.85 -14.20 19.61
N ASP A 241 9.76 -14.82 20.06
CA ASP A 241 9.73 -16.23 20.42
C ASP A 241 10.01 -17.14 19.22
N VAL A 242 9.39 -16.85 18.07
CA VAL A 242 9.66 -17.57 16.82
C VAL A 242 11.11 -17.41 16.37
N ALA A 243 11.66 -16.20 16.44
CA ALA A 243 13.05 -15.92 16.08
C ALA A 243 14.01 -16.70 16.99
N LYS A 244 13.78 -16.69 18.31
CA LYS A 244 14.56 -17.45 19.29
C LYS A 244 14.52 -18.95 19.01
N ASN A 245 13.33 -19.52 18.81
CA ASN A 245 13.15 -20.94 18.53
C ASN A 245 13.82 -21.40 17.22
N LYS A 246 13.96 -20.49 16.25
CA LYS A 246 14.65 -20.74 14.97
C LYS A 246 16.14 -20.38 14.97
N GLY A 247 16.68 -19.84 16.07
CA GLY A 247 18.06 -19.35 16.11
C GLY A 247 18.33 -18.14 15.19
N LEU A 248 17.28 -17.36 14.89
CA LEU A 248 17.36 -16.20 14.00
C LEU A 248 17.49 -14.89 14.79
N LYS A 249 18.24 -13.93 14.25
CA LYS A 249 18.19 -12.55 14.74
C LYS A 249 16.82 -11.95 14.42
N LEU A 250 16.20 -11.21 15.36
CA LEU A 250 14.98 -10.45 15.07
C LEU A 250 15.33 -9.07 14.52
N ILE A 251 14.73 -8.68 13.40
CA ILE A 251 14.75 -7.32 12.87
C ILE A 251 13.32 -6.81 12.80
N GLU A 252 13.01 -5.79 13.61
CA GLU A 252 11.68 -5.18 13.64
C GLU A 252 11.65 -3.89 12.81
N VAL A 253 10.71 -3.81 11.89
CA VAL A 253 10.38 -2.62 11.11
C VAL A 253 8.93 -2.24 11.40
N ALA A 254 8.71 -1.02 11.90
CA ALA A 254 7.38 -0.45 12.01
C ALA A 254 7.31 0.95 11.44
N THR A 255 6.21 1.26 10.76
CA THR A 255 6.06 2.54 10.04
C THR A 255 5.33 3.62 10.82
N MET A 256 4.44 3.22 11.74
CA MET A 256 3.64 4.14 12.55
C MET A 256 3.79 3.87 14.04
N ARG A 257 3.60 4.93 14.83
CA ARG A 257 3.83 5.02 16.28
C ARG A 257 5.30 4.87 16.63
N GLU A 258 6.00 6.01 16.67
CA GLU A 258 7.43 6.04 16.91
C GLU A 258 7.79 5.53 18.31
N SER A 259 8.82 4.70 18.38
CA SER A 259 9.45 4.29 19.63
C SER A 259 10.68 5.15 19.91
N ILE A 260 10.73 5.71 21.11
CA ILE A 260 11.89 6.47 21.61
C ILE A 260 12.87 5.53 22.34
N PHE A 261 12.37 4.40 22.85
CA PHE A 261 13.13 3.51 23.75
C PHE A 261 13.53 2.18 23.11
N ASN A 262 12.99 1.82 21.94
CA ASN A 262 13.33 0.59 21.23
C ASN A 262 14.38 0.87 20.14
N GLU A 263 15.65 0.83 20.51
CA GLU A 263 16.76 1.04 19.57
C GLU A 263 16.87 -0.06 18.50
N ASN A 264 16.29 -1.23 18.76
CA ASN A 264 16.28 -2.36 17.83
C ASN A 264 15.24 -2.18 16.71
N GLN A 265 14.31 -1.24 16.86
CA GLN A 265 13.29 -0.95 15.86
C GLN A 265 13.82 -0.04 14.75
N LYS A 266 13.74 -0.49 13.51
CA LYS A 266 14.03 0.31 12.32
C LYS A 266 12.79 1.11 11.92
N GLN A 267 12.86 2.44 12.07
CA GLN A 267 11.71 3.34 11.87
C GLN A 267 11.87 4.32 10.70
N THR A 268 13.07 4.40 10.12
CA THR A 268 13.45 5.45 9.14
C THR A 268 14.14 4.87 7.90
N LEU A 269 13.83 3.62 7.55
CA LEU A 269 14.40 2.98 6.37
C LEU A 269 13.92 3.66 5.08
N SER A 270 14.75 3.62 4.04
CA SER A 270 14.29 3.90 2.68
C SER A 270 13.51 2.74 2.10
N VAL A 271 12.76 3.00 1.02
CA VAL A 271 12.08 1.95 0.25
C VAL A 271 13.08 0.89 -0.21
N LYS A 272 14.26 1.30 -0.69
CA LYS A 272 15.34 0.40 -1.09
C LYS A 272 15.84 -0.47 0.07
N GLN A 273 16.11 0.14 1.22
CA GLN A 273 16.53 -0.58 2.43
C GLN A 273 15.45 -1.55 2.92
N LEU A 274 14.18 -1.18 2.83
CA LEU A 274 13.08 -2.08 3.16
C LEU A 274 13.10 -3.30 2.22
N LEU A 275 13.13 -3.09 0.91
CA LEU A 275 13.18 -4.18 -0.08
C LEU A 275 14.40 -5.07 0.16
N PHE A 276 15.56 -4.49 0.50
CA PHE A 276 16.75 -5.23 0.88
C PHE A 276 16.49 -6.17 2.07
N TYR A 277 15.80 -5.69 3.11
CA TYR A 277 15.44 -6.53 4.25
C TYR A 277 14.48 -7.66 3.88
N PHE A 278 13.52 -7.41 2.99
CA PHE A 278 12.60 -8.46 2.51
C PHE A 278 13.34 -9.53 1.69
N VAL A 279 14.17 -9.11 0.73
CA VAL A 279 14.91 -10.01 -0.17
C VAL A 279 15.91 -10.89 0.56
N ASN A 280 16.46 -10.46 1.69
CA ASN A 280 17.46 -11.25 2.43
C ASN A 280 16.93 -11.90 3.71
N ALA A 281 15.65 -11.71 4.05
CA ALA A 281 15.07 -12.36 5.22
C ALA A 281 15.07 -13.88 5.06
N ALA A 282 15.42 -14.59 6.15
CA ALA A 282 15.29 -16.04 6.23
C ALA A 282 13.84 -16.45 6.58
N TYR A 283 13.12 -15.57 7.28
CA TYR A 283 11.71 -15.73 7.61
C TYR A 283 11.04 -14.37 7.77
N ILE A 284 9.76 -14.25 7.41
CA ILE A 284 9.01 -12.99 7.53
C ILE A 284 7.76 -13.18 8.37
N ILE A 285 7.53 -12.28 9.31
CA ILE A 285 6.24 -12.13 10.00
C ILE A 285 5.71 -10.74 9.69
N THR A 286 4.47 -10.63 9.25
CA THR A 286 3.88 -9.35 8.85
C THR A 286 2.41 -9.25 9.23
N SER A 287 1.96 -8.07 9.62
CA SER A 287 0.53 -7.73 9.75
C SER A 287 0.03 -6.79 8.65
N SER A 288 0.88 -6.55 7.64
CA SER A 288 0.62 -5.63 6.53
C SER A 288 0.39 -6.38 5.24
N PHE A 289 -0.65 -5.98 4.48
CA PHE A 289 -0.93 -6.47 3.12
C PHE A 289 0.30 -6.38 2.21
N HIS A 290 1.00 -5.25 2.19
CA HIS A 290 2.21 -5.11 1.36
C HIS A 290 3.36 -5.98 1.86
N GLY A 291 3.44 -6.27 3.16
CA GLY A 291 4.40 -7.25 3.67
C GLY A 291 4.09 -8.66 3.17
N THR A 292 2.81 -9.04 3.12
CA THR A 292 2.35 -10.31 2.55
C THR A 292 2.72 -10.39 1.07
N VAL A 293 2.38 -9.35 0.29
CA VAL A 293 2.71 -9.24 -1.14
C VAL A 293 4.21 -9.37 -1.38
N LEU A 294 5.05 -8.61 -0.67
CA LEU A 294 6.50 -8.67 -0.85
C LEU A 294 7.07 -10.04 -0.45
N SER A 295 6.52 -10.69 0.57
CA SER A 295 6.94 -12.05 0.97
C SER A 295 6.65 -13.07 -0.13
N ILE A 296 5.48 -12.97 -0.77
CA ILE A 296 5.10 -13.82 -1.90
C ILE A 296 6.00 -13.56 -3.10
N LEU A 297 6.15 -12.30 -3.52
CA LEU A 297 6.92 -11.94 -4.71
C LEU A 297 8.40 -12.33 -4.63
N PHE A 298 8.98 -12.33 -3.42
CA PHE A 298 10.36 -12.74 -3.19
C PHE A 298 10.51 -14.20 -2.73
N ASN A 299 9.45 -15.00 -2.82
CA ASN A 299 9.41 -16.42 -2.44
C ASN A 299 10.00 -16.69 -1.05
N LYS A 300 9.58 -15.90 -0.05
CA LYS A 300 10.11 -15.97 1.32
C LYS A 300 9.22 -16.79 2.24
N PRO A 301 9.75 -17.73 3.04
CA PRO A 301 9.01 -18.31 4.14
C PRO A 301 8.39 -17.22 5.03
N PHE A 302 7.08 -17.26 5.24
CA PHE A 302 6.38 -16.18 5.94
C PHE A 302 5.12 -16.61 6.68
N ASN A 303 4.68 -15.75 7.60
CA ASN A 303 3.31 -15.73 8.11
C ASN A 303 2.74 -14.31 8.08
N THR A 304 1.47 -14.21 7.69
CA THR A 304 0.66 -13.00 7.84
C THR A 304 -0.14 -13.13 9.12
N ILE A 305 -0.04 -12.15 10.02
CA ILE A 305 -0.79 -12.14 11.28
C ILE A 305 -2.12 -11.40 11.06
N SER A 306 -3.21 -12.13 11.23
CA SER A 306 -4.58 -11.61 11.22
C SER A 306 -4.77 -10.62 12.36
N LEU A 307 -5.31 -9.44 12.02
CA LEU A 307 -5.73 -8.44 13.01
C LEU A 307 -7.21 -8.58 13.39
N ASN A 308 -7.89 -9.61 12.86
CA ASN A 308 -9.32 -9.91 13.02
C ASN A 308 -10.20 -8.70 12.67
N ASN A 309 -9.86 -8.01 11.58
CA ASN A 309 -10.60 -6.84 11.12
C ASN A 309 -10.58 -6.72 9.60
N SER A 310 -11.18 -5.66 9.07
CA SER A 310 -11.31 -5.46 7.61
C SER A 310 -9.99 -5.25 6.86
N ILE A 311 -8.87 -5.00 7.55
CA ILE A 311 -7.55 -4.92 6.93
C ILE A 311 -7.15 -6.28 6.33
N ASP A 312 -7.60 -7.37 6.96
CA ASP A 312 -7.23 -8.74 6.60
C ASP A 312 -7.86 -9.20 5.29
N GLU A 313 -8.99 -8.61 4.85
CA GLU A 313 -9.75 -9.05 3.67
C GLU A 313 -8.86 -9.19 2.42
N ARG A 314 -8.02 -8.18 2.16
CA ARG A 314 -7.11 -8.16 1.01
C ARG A 314 -6.06 -9.27 1.08
N ALA A 315 -5.45 -9.46 2.26
CA ALA A 315 -4.42 -10.46 2.45
C ALA A 315 -5.02 -11.86 2.42
N SER A 316 -6.14 -12.08 3.10
CA SER A 316 -6.89 -13.33 3.11
C SER A 316 -7.32 -13.74 1.71
N PHE A 317 -7.89 -12.81 0.92
CA PHE A 317 -8.30 -13.10 -0.45
C PHE A 317 -7.12 -13.47 -1.36
N LEU A 318 -6.01 -12.74 -1.25
CA LEU A 318 -4.80 -13.04 -2.01
C LEU A 318 -4.23 -14.42 -1.64
N LEU A 319 -4.14 -14.71 -0.34
CA LEU A 319 -3.62 -15.98 0.15
C LEU A 319 -4.51 -17.15 -0.28
N ASP A 320 -5.82 -16.99 -0.20
CA ASP A 320 -6.79 -17.99 -0.67
C ASP A 320 -6.65 -18.27 -2.16
N TYR A 321 -6.57 -17.22 -2.98
CA TYR A 321 -6.39 -17.35 -4.43
C TYR A 321 -5.10 -18.09 -4.80
N LEU A 322 -4.03 -17.95 -4.01
CA LEU A 322 -2.73 -18.57 -4.25
C LEU A 322 -2.54 -19.91 -3.55
N ASN A 323 -3.57 -20.47 -2.93
CA ASN A 323 -3.51 -21.68 -2.09
C ASN A 323 -2.50 -21.57 -0.92
N LEU A 324 -2.41 -20.38 -0.31
CA LEU A 324 -1.54 -20.04 0.81
C LEU A 324 -2.33 -19.62 2.08
N SER A 325 -3.59 -20.03 2.21
CA SER A 325 -4.46 -19.66 3.34
C SER A 325 -3.89 -20.07 4.71
N ASP A 326 -3.08 -21.14 4.75
CA ASP A 326 -2.38 -21.63 5.94
C ASP A 326 -1.25 -20.70 6.43
N ARG A 327 -0.92 -19.66 5.65
CA ARG A 327 0.04 -18.62 6.01
C ARG A 327 -0.58 -17.51 6.85
N MET A 328 -1.92 -17.39 6.88
CA MET A 328 -2.60 -16.43 7.73
C MET A 328 -2.82 -17.00 9.12
N LEU A 329 -2.23 -16.38 10.14
CA LEU A 329 -2.29 -16.85 11.52
C LEU A 329 -3.04 -15.87 12.42
N ASN A 330 -3.83 -16.44 13.32
CA ASN A 330 -4.31 -15.72 14.48
C ASN A 330 -3.43 -16.10 15.67
N ILE A 331 -2.64 -15.16 16.18
CA ILE A 331 -1.73 -15.40 17.32
C ILE A 331 -2.45 -15.68 18.64
N TYR A 332 -3.74 -15.35 18.72
CA TYR A 332 -4.61 -15.70 19.84
C TYR A 332 -5.26 -17.09 19.67
N GLY A 333 -5.09 -17.71 18.50
CA GLY A 333 -5.52 -19.08 18.19
C GLY A 333 -4.38 -20.11 18.31
N LYS A 334 -4.73 -21.39 18.47
CA LYS A 334 -3.78 -22.51 18.56
C LYS A 334 -3.36 -23.05 17.19
N VAL A 335 -2.74 -22.24 16.33
CA VAL A 335 -2.23 -22.76 15.05
C VAL A 335 -0.75 -22.41 14.87
N VAL A 336 0.09 -23.44 14.97
CA VAL A 336 1.49 -23.39 14.52
C VAL A 336 1.49 -23.87 13.08
N SER A 337 1.95 -23.01 12.17
CA SER A 337 1.98 -23.29 10.74
C SER A 337 3.29 -23.96 10.34
N SER A 338 3.25 -24.81 9.31
CA SER A 338 4.43 -25.49 8.76
C SER A 338 5.42 -24.44 8.21
N THR A 339 6.72 -24.77 8.22
CA THR A 339 7.76 -23.77 7.93
C THR A 339 8.16 -23.68 6.45
N GLN A 340 7.72 -24.63 5.62
CA GLN A 340 8.05 -24.69 4.19
C GLN A 340 6.82 -24.35 3.36
N ILE A 341 7.07 -23.57 2.29
CA ILE A 341 6.08 -23.20 1.29
C ILE A 341 6.59 -23.76 -0.03
N ASP A 342 5.76 -24.57 -0.69
CA ASP A 342 6.00 -24.89 -2.10
C ASP A 342 5.44 -23.74 -2.94
N TYR A 343 6.35 -22.98 -3.54
CA TYR A 343 6.01 -21.83 -4.37
C TYR A 343 5.66 -22.21 -5.81
N THR A 344 5.76 -23.49 -6.20
CA THR A 344 5.51 -23.91 -7.59
C THR A 344 4.06 -23.59 -8.01
N ASP A 345 3.09 -24.09 -7.25
CA ASP A 345 1.67 -23.84 -7.52
C ASP A 345 1.28 -22.38 -7.30
N ALA A 346 1.76 -21.77 -6.22
CA ALA A 346 1.50 -20.36 -5.92
C ALA A 346 2.02 -19.43 -7.03
N ASN A 347 3.21 -19.70 -7.58
CA ASN A 347 3.77 -18.91 -8.68
C ASN A 347 3.01 -19.11 -9.99
N ASN A 348 2.51 -20.32 -10.27
CA ASN A 348 1.67 -20.57 -11.44
C ASN A 348 0.37 -19.77 -11.35
N LEU A 349 -0.34 -19.83 -10.22
CA LEU A 349 -1.57 -19.06 -9.98
C LEU A 349 -1.33 -17.55 -10.02
N TYR A 350 -0.24 -17.09 -9.40
CA TYR A 350 0.19 -15.70 -9.46
C TYR A 350 0.40 -15.24 -10.91
N ASN A 351 1.13 -16.00 -11.72
CA ASN A 351 1.41 -15.62 -13.11
C ASN A 351 0.14 -15.55 -13.95
N ILE A 352 -0.80 -16.48 -13.79
CA ILE A 352 -2.11 -16.46 -14.48
C ILE A 352 -2.84 -15.15 -14.16
N LYS A 353 -3.01 -14.83 -12.87
CA LYS A 353 -3.75 -13.61 -12.46
C LYS A 353 -3.03 -12.32 -12.79
N LYS A 354 -1.69 -12.34 -12.79
CA LYS A 354 -0.86 -11.22 -13.24
C LYS A 354 -1.12 -10.92 -14.72
N ILE A 355 -1.10 -11.95 -15.57
CA ILE A 355 -1.38 -11.81 -17.01
C ILE A 355 -2.82 -11.33 -17.23
N GLU A 356 -3.79 -11.89 -16.51
CA GLU A 356 -5.19 -11.44 -16.56
C GLU A 356 -5.32 -9.95 -16.22
N SER A 357 -4.77 -9.53 -15.07
CA SER A 357 -4.81 -8.13 -14.62
C SER A 357 -4.11 -7.18 -15.59
N TYR A 358 -2.96 -7.61 -16.14
CA TYR A 358 -2.21 -6.87 -17.14
C TYR A 358 -3.02 -6.69 -18.42
N ASN A 359 -3.59 -7.77 -18.96
CA ASN A 359 -4.35 -7.74 -20.21
C ASN A 359 -5.61 -6.90 -20.08
N ILE A 360 -6.31 -6.98 -18.94
CA ILE A 360 -7.47 -6.12 -18.67
C ILE A 360 -7.04 -4.66 -18.78
N LEU A 361 -6.02 -4.22 -18.03
CA LEU A 361 -5.55 -2.83 -18.06
C LEU A 361 -5.08 -2.41 -19.46
N ASN A 362 -4.25 -3.23 -20.10
CA ASN A 362 -3.65 -2.93 -21.40
C ASN A 362 -4.72 -2.80 -22.50
N ASN A 363 -5.73 -3.69 -22.52
CA ASN A 363 -6.81 -3.62 -23.52
C ASN A 363 -7.59 -2.31 -23.41
N PHE A 364 -7.89 -1.84 -22.19
CA PHE A 364 -8.54 -0.55 -22.01
C PHE A 364 -7.67 0.65 -22.39
N LEU A 365 -6.34 0.51 -22.43
CA LEU A 365 -5.44 1.56 -22.87
C LEU A 365 -5.19 1.55 -24.39
N LEU A 366 -5.46 0.42 -25.07
CA LEU A 366 -5.31 0.30 -26.53
C LEU A 366 -6.59 0.63 -27.31
N CYS A 367 -7.77 0.51 -26.69
CA CYS A 367 -9.03 0.90 -27.32
C CYS A 367 -9.13 2.43 -27.43
N LEU A 368 -8.93 2.94 -28.65
CA LEU A 368 -9.16 4.33 -29.07
C LEU A 368 -10.65 4.67 -29.11
#